data_AF-A0A3C0QK31-F1
#
_entry.id   AF-A0A3C0QK31-F1
#
_cell.length_a   1.000
_cell.length_b   1.000
_cell.length_c   1.000
_cell.angle_alpha   90.00
_cell.angle_beta   90.00
_cell.angle_gamma   90.00
#
_symmetry.space_group_name_H-M   'P 1'
#
loop_
_entity.id
_entity.type
_entity.pdbx_description
1 polymer ?
#
loop_
_entity_poly.entity_id
_entity_poly.type
_entity_poly.pdbx_seq_one_letter_code
_entity_poly.pdbx_strand_id
1 'polypeptide(L)'
;EGKEDGWDYLKQLDNNIVEYTNSGSAPAKLASKGEIAIGVSFGYRVAKQMSDGYPVKMVFPAEGAGYELEANALLKGAKNPEAAKMFLDWAITENAMKAYSKYKMTVTREGIVSECTLPLPKPEDVKLAQMDFDWSANNKTELMEKWTSLFVAKTTPK
;
A
#
# COMPACT_ATOMS: atom_id res chain seq x y z
N GLU A 1 -6.88 11.84 -7.79
CA GLU A 1 -7.41 12.87 -8.73
C GLU A 1 -6.35 13.80 -9.34
N GLY A 2 -5.04 13.66 -9.06
CA GLY A 2 -4.00 14.33 -9.87
C GLY A 2 -3.97 15.87 -9.83
N LYS A 3 -4.64 16.49 -8.85
CA LYS A 3 -4.73 17.93 -8.67
C LYS A 3 -3.35 18.58 -8.53
N GLU A 4 -3.19 19.79 -9.07
CA GLU A 4 -1.89 20.48 -9.11
C GLU A 4 -1.32 20.81 -7.72
N ASP A 5 -2.19 21.10 -6.75
CA ASP A 5 -1.81 21.32 -5.35
C ASP A 5 -1.09 20.09 -4.74
N GLY A 6 -1.54 18.88 -5.09
CA GLY A 6 -0.87 17.64 -4.71
C GLY A 6 0.53 17.49 -5.32
N TRP A 7 0.71 17.92 -6.58
CA TRP A 7 2.02 17.92 -7.23
C TRP A 7 2.95 18.98 -6.64
N ASP A 8 2.42 20.15 -6.28
CA ASP A 8 3.16 21.19 -5.58
C ASP A 8 3.64 20.74 -4.21
N TYR A 9 2.80 20.00 -3.47
CA TYR A 9 3.19 19.35 -2.23
C TYR A 9 4.31 18.33 -2.45
N LEU A 10 4.19 17.44 -3.44
CA LEU A 10 5.21 16.43 -3.73
C LEU A 10 6.56 17.05 -4.13
N LYS A 11 6.55 18.14 -4.90
CA LYS A 11 7.78 18.90 -5.24
C LYS A 11 8.45 19.50 -4.01
N GLN A 12 7.67 19.98 -3.04
CA GLN A 12 8.22 20.48 -1.77
C GLN A 12 8.77 19.33 -0.92
N LEU A 13 8.04 18.22 -0.85
CA LEU A 13 8.45 17.02 -0.12
C LEU A 13 9.74 16.43 -0.67
N ASP A 14 9.92 16.44 -2.00
CA ASP A 14 11.10 15.91 -2.69
C ASP A 14 12.42 16.49 -2.15
N ASN A 15 12.43 17.75 -1.71
CA ASN A 15 13.61 18.37 -1.10
C ASN A 15 14.12 17.62 0.15
N ASN A 16 13.25 16.85 0.80
CA ASN A 16 13.56 16.02 1.97
C ASN A 16 13.68 14.52 1.63
N ILE A 17 13.45 14.12 0.38
CA ILE A 17 13.58 12.73 -0.05
C ILE A 17 15.03 12.43 -0.39
N VAL A 18 15.59 11.44 0.32
CA VAL A 18 16.94 10.92 0.07
C VAL A 18 16.95 9.97 -1.12
N GLU A 19 15.95 9.08 -1.21
CA GLU A 19 15.80 8.13 -2.31
C GLU A 19 14.35 7.71 -2.53
N TYR A 20 13.99 7.41 -3.78
CA TYR A 20 12.78 6.69 -4.14
C TYR A 20 13.12 5.22 -4.38
N THR A 21 12.74 4.36 -3.43
CA THR A 21 13.07 2.93 -3.47
C THR A 21 12.21 2.17 -4.47
N ASN A 22 12.77 1.11 -5.08
CA ASN A 22 12.04 0.22 -6.00
C ASN A 22 11.04 -0.74 -5.31
N SER A 23 11.00 -0.76 -3.98
CA SER A 23 10.05 -1.58 -3.20
C SER A 23 9.32 -0.72 -2.19
N GLY A 24 7.98 -0.72 -2.21
CA GLY A 24 7.18 -0.02 -1.21
C GLY A 24 7.40 -0.46 0.24
N SER A 25 8.12 -1.57 0.46
CA SER A 25 8.50 -2.04 1.79
C SER A 25 9.87 -1.61 2.28
N ALA A 26 10.74 -1.14 1.40
CA ALA A 26 12.09 -0.75 1.76
C ALA A 26 12.12 0.45 2.74
N PRO A 27 11.29 1.50 2.59
CA PRO A 27 11.33 2.65 3.49
C PRO A 27 11.07 2.29 4.95
N ALA A 28 10.16 1.35 5.23
CA ALA A 28 9.91 0.87 6.59
C ALA A 28 11.16 0.21 7.20
N LYS A 29 11.91 -0.57 6.42
CA LYS A 29 13.14 -1.24 6.89
C LYS A 29 14.27 -0.24 7.12
N LEU A 30 14.45 0.71 6.20
CA LEU A 30 15.46 1.76 6.30
C LEU A 30 15.23 2.60 7.57
N ALA A 31 13.99 3.04 7.79
CA ALA A 31 13.63 3.76 9.01
C ALA A 31 13.83 2.92 10.28
N SER A 32 13.49 1.63 10.22
CA SER A 32 13.64 0.69 11.35
C SER A 32 15.08 0.46 11.78
N LYS A 33 16.02 0.59 10.83
CA LYS A 33 17.45 0.50 11.09
C LYS A 33 18.09 1.85 11.42
N GLY A 34 17.33 2.94 11.41
CA GLY A 34 17.83 4.30 11.61
C GLY A 34 18.64 4.85 10.43
N GLU A 35 18.56 4.22 9.25
CA GLU A 35 19.25 4.70 8.03
C GLU A 35 18.59 5.96 7.48
N ILE A 36 17.27 6.12 7.71
CA ILE A 36 16.51 7.33 7.43
C ILE A 36 15.61 7.66 8.62
N ALA A 37 15.29 8.94 8.81
CA ALA A 37 14.43 9.37 9.93
C ALA A 37 12.95 9.01 9.72
N ILE A 38 12.46 9.08 8.48
CA ILE A 38 11.06 8.84 8.12
C ILE A 38 11.02 7.98 6.86
N GLY A 39 10.25 6.89 6.90
CA GLY A 39 9.98 6.04 5.75
C GLY A 39 8.47 5.99 5.45
N VAL A 40 8.07 6.35 4.24
CA VAL A 40 6.67 6.23 3.80
C VAL A 40 6.43 4.82 3.28
N SER A 41 5.56 4.06 3.94
CA SER A 41 5.29 2.66 3.61
C SER A 41 3.89 2.25 4.04
N PHE A 42 3.51 1.01 3.74
CA PHE A 42 2.24 0.43 4.20
C PHE A 42 2.28 0.15 5.71
N GLY A 43 1.16 0.41 6.39
CA GLY A 43 1.03 0.19 7.84
C GLY A 43 1.47 -1.21 8.28
N TYR A 44 1.11 -2.26 7.53
CA TYR A 44 1.50 -3.64 7.87
C TYR A 44 3.02 -3.87 7.85
N ARG A 45 3.77 -3.15 7.00
CA ARG A 45 5.24 -3.26 6.96
C ARG A 45 5.84 -2.64 8.22
N VAL A 46 5.33 -1.48 8.63
CA VAL A 46 5.78 -0.82 9.86
C VAL A 46 5.38 -1.65 11.09
N ALA A 47 4.15 -2.17 11.14
CA ALA A 47 3.68 -3.02 12.24
C ALA A 47 4.54 -4.29 12.40
N LYS A 48 4.98 -4.89 11.29
CA LYS A 48 5.89 -6.03 11.32
C LYS A 48 7.24 -5.65 11.92
N GLN A 49 7.83 -4.51 11.54
CA GLN A 49 9.08 -4.05 12.13
C GLN A 49 8.94 -3.76 13.64
N MET A 50 7.83 -3.15 14.07
CA MET A 50 7.53 -2.95 15.49
C MET A 50 7.43 -4.29 16.24
N SER A 51 6.72 -5.27 15.68
CA SER A 51 6.60 -6.62 16.26
C SER A 51 7.93 -7.37 16.32
N ASP A 52 8.87 -7.05 15.42
CA ASP A 52 10.23 -7.60 15.42
C ASP A 52 11.16 -6.89 16.42
N GLY A 53 10.66 -5.90 17.17
CA GLY A 53 11.39 -5.19 18.22
C GLY A 53 12.19 -3.97 17.73
N TYR A 54 12.01 -3.54 16.48
CA TYR A 54 12.69 -2.34 15.98
C TYR A 54 12.11 -1.06 16.59
N PRO A 55 12.94 -0.04 16.87
CA PRO A 55 12.54 1.19 17.57
C PRO A 55 11.85 2.19 16.63
N VAL A 56 10.75 1.78 16.00
CA VAL A 56 9.95 2.62 15.09
C VAL A 56 8.54 2.83 15.58
N LYS A 57 7.93 3.91 15.12
CA LYS A 57 6.53 4.24 15.37
C LYS A 57 5.79 4.36 14.05
N MET A 58 4.57 3.83 14.02
CA MET A 58 3.64 4.06 12.94
C MET A 58 2.94 5.40 13.16
N VAL A 59 2.84 6.21 12.10
CA VAL A 59 2.14 7.49 12.09
C VAL A 59 1.26 7.55 10.84
N PHE A 60 -0.02 7.86 11.03
CA PHE A 60 -0.93 8.21 9.93
C PHE A 60 -1.03 9.74 9.85
N PRO A 61 -0.97 10.33 8.64
CA PRO A 61 -1.20 11.77 8.47
C PRO A 61 -2.59 12.19 8.98
N ALA A 62 -2.68 13.36 9.61
CA ALA A 62 -3.92 13.84 10.21
C ALA A 62 -5.00 14.17 9.16
N GLU A 63 -4.57 14.54 7.96
CA GLU A 63 -5.40 14.83 6.80
C GLU A 63 -6.12 13.57 6.30
N GLY A 64 -5.51 12.41 6.52
CA GLY A 64 -5.97 11.08 6.13
C GLY A 64 -4.89 10.27 5.41
N ALA A 65 -5.16 8.99 5.21
CA ALA A 65 -4.27 8.09 4.49
C ALA A 65 -5.00 7.40 3.32
N GLY A 66 -4.30 7.24 2.21
CA GLY A 66 -4.76 6.37 1.13
C GLY A 66 -4.74 4.90 1.55
N TYR A 67 -5.43 4.07 0.79
CA TYR A 67 -5.42 2.61 0.95
C TYR A 67 -5.39 1.92 -0.41
N GLU A 68 -4.94 0.68 -0.42
CA GLU A 68 -5.04 -0.19 -1.59
C GLU A 68 -6.13 -1.25 -1.41
N LEU A 69 -6.67 -1.72 -2.53
CA LEU A 69 -7.53 -2.87 -2.59
C LEU A 69 -6.80 -3.99 -3.32
N GLU A 70 -6.49 -5.07 -2.61
CA GLU A 70 -5.87 -6.24 -3.21
C GLU A 70 -6.91 -7.06 -3.96
N ALA A 71 -6.68 -7.29 -5.26
CA ALA A 71 -7.57 -8.02 -6.15
C ALA A 71 -6.84 -9.14 -6.88
N ASN A 72 -7.56 -10.22 -7.16
CA ASN A 72 -7.11 -11.31 -8.01
C ASN A 72 -7.78 -11.18 -9.38
N ALA A 73 -7.04 -11.44 -10.47
CA ALA A 73 -7.55 -11.34 -11.82
C ALA A 73 -7.09 -12.52 -12.70
N LEU A 74 -7.95 -12.92 -13.64
CA LEU A 74 -7.61 -13.90 -14.67
C LEU A 74 -6.90 -13.21 -15.84
N LEU A 75 -5.68 -13.64 -16.14
CA LEU A 75 -4.96 -13.15 -17.32
C LEU A 75 -5.64 -13.60 -18.62
N LYS A 76 -5.75 -12.67 -19.58
CA LYS A 76 -6.18 -12.99 -20.95
C LYS A 76 -5.20 -13.98 -21.57
N GLY A 77 -5.70 -15.11 -22.07
CA GLY A 77 -4.87 -16.16 -22.65
C GLY A 77 -4.12 -17.03 -21.62
N ALA A 78 -4.59 -17.08 -20.37
CA ALA A 78 -4.03 -17.97 -19.35
C ALA A 78 -3.99 -19.43 -19.87
N LYS A 79 -2.86 -20.12 -19.61
CA LYS A 79 -2.65 -21.52 -20.04
C LYS A 79 -3.67 -22.49 -19.42
N ASN A 80 -4.19 -22.17 -18.23
CA ASN A 80 -5.13 -22.99 -17.48
C ASN A 80 -6.31 -22.12 -17.00
N PRO A 81 -7.22 -21.69 -17.90
CA PRO A 81 -8.26 -20.73 -17.57
C PRO A 81 -9.29 -21.30 -16.58
N GLU A 82 -9.62 -22.58 -16.68
CA GLU A 82 -10.60 -23.22 -15.79
C GLU A 82 -10.07 -23.34 -14.35
N ALA A 83 -8.82 -23.78 -14.16
CA ALA A 83 -8.19 -23.82 -12.84
C ALA A 83 -8.07 -22.42 -12.22
N ALA A 84 -7.78 -21.41 -13.04
CA ALA A 84 -7.70 -20.03 -12.57
C ALA A 84 -9.08 -19.48 -12.16
N LYS A 85 -10.16 -19.81 -12.87
CA LYS A 85 -11.53 -19.47 -12.44
C LYS A 85 -11.87 -20.13 -11.11
N MET A 86 -11.58 -21.43 -10.96
CA MET A 86 -11.79 -22.14 -9.68
C MET A 86 -11.04 -21.48 -8.52
N PHE A 87 -9.82 -21.01 -8.76
CA PHE A 87 -9.07 -20.25 -7.77
C PHE A 87 -9.73 -18.91 -7.43
N LEU A 88 -10.19 -18.16 -8.43
CA LEU A 88 -10.86 -16.88 -8.21
C LEU A 88 -12.17 -17.04 -7.43
N ASP A 89 -12.96 -18.07 -7.76
CA ASP A 89 -14.17 -18.41 -7.02
C ASP A 89 -13.86 -18.76 -5.55
N TRP A 90 -12.78 -19.52 -5.32
CA TRP A 90 -12.32 -19.84 -3.97
C TRP A 90 -11.80 -18.61 -3.21
N ALA A 91 -11.05 -17.72 -3.87
CA ALA A 91 -10.36 -16.59 -3.25
C ALA A 91 -11.31 -15.57 -2.61
N ILE A 92 -12.60 -15.60 -2.96
CA ILE A 92 -13.64 -14.73 -2.38
C ILE A 92 -14.56 -15.45 -1.38
N THR A 93 -14.29 -16.73 -1.10
CA THR A 93 -15.05 -17.51 -0.11
C THR A 93 -14.80 -17.00 1.30
N GLU A 94 -15.71 -17.36 2.21
CA GLU A 94 -15.56 -17.07 3.64
C GLU A 94 -14.27 -17.65 4.23
N ASN A 95 -13.90 -18.87 3.83
CA ASN A 95 -12.68 -19.53 4.31
C ASN A 95 -11.41 -18.79 3.85
N ALA A 96 -11.36 -18.36 2.59
CA ALA A 96 -10.25 -17.55 2.09
C ALA A 96 -10.17 -16.21 2.82
N MET A 97 -11.29 -15.51 2.99
CA MET A 97 -11.35 -14.23 3.69
C MET A 97 -10.97 -14.35 5.18
N LYS A 98 -11.39 -15.41 5.87
CA LYS A 98 -10.92 -15.74 7.23
C LYS A 98 -9.41 -15.96 7.25
N ALA A 99 -8.85 -16.66 6.27
CA ALA A 99 -7.40 -16.83 6.18
C ALA A 99 -6.67 -15.50 5.98
N TYR A 100 -7.20 -14.60 5.14
CA TYR A 100 -6.64 -13.26 4.94
C TYR A 100 -6.73 -12.37 6.19
N SER A 101 -7.81 -12.50 6.96
CA SER A 101 -8.03 -11.70 8.18
C SER A 101 -6.91 -11.83 9.22
N LYS A 102 -6.18 -12.95 9.21
CA LYS A 102 -5.02 -13.19 10.09
C LYS A 102 -3.81 -12.30 9.78
N TYR A 103 -3.78 -11.68 8.60
CA TYR A 103 -2.64 -10.91 8.11
C TYR A 103 -3.01 -9.47 7.69
N LYS A 104 -4.29 -9.19 7.46
CA LYS A 104 -4.77 -7.91 6.94
C LYS A 104 -5.54 -7.14 8.00
N MET A 105 -5.46 -5.81 7.94
CA MET A 105 -6.20 -4.89 8.81
C MET A 105 -7.72 -4.96 8.55
N THR A 106 -8.12 -5.23 7.30
CA THR A 106 -9.51 -5.42 6.90
C THR A 106 -9.58 -6.43 5.75
N VAL A 107 -10.75 -7.05 5.58
CA VAL A 107 -11.08 -7.88 4.42
C VAL A 107 -12.42 -7.41 3.85
N THR A 108 -12.68 -7.68 2.57
CA THR A 108 -13.84 -7.12 1.86
C THR A 108 -15.15 -7.85 2.14
N ARG A 109 -15.12 -9.03 2.77
CA ARG A 109 -16.32 -9.79 3.10
C ARG A 109 -16.90 -9.34 4.44
N GLU A 110 -18.12 -8.85 4.39
CA GLU A 110 -18.87 -8.42 5.57
C GLU A 110 -18.96 -9.53 6.63
N GLY A 111 -18.92 -9.12 7.90
CA GLY A 111 -18.97 -10.03 9.06
C GLY A 111 -17.64 -10.70 9.43
N ILE A 112 -16.59 -10.55 8.62
CA ILE A 112 -15.24 -11.02 8.97
C ILE A 112 -14.41 -9.84 9.46
N VAL A 113 -13.99 -9.89 10.71
CA VAL A 113 -13.08 -8.91 11.33
C VAL A 113 -11.63 -9.40 11.24
N SER A 114 -10.68 -8.48 11.38
CA SER A 114 -9.26 -8.83 11.41
C SER A 114 -8.93 -9.68 12.65
N GLU A 115 -8.17 -10.76 12.42
CA GLU A 115 -7.51 -11.57 13.46
C GLU A 115 -6.00 -11.27 13.51
N CYS A 116 -5.55 -10.21 12.84
CA CYS A 116 -4.14 -9.88 12.76
C CYS A 116 -3.58 -9.49 14.13
N THR A 117 -2.49 -10.14 14.55
CA THR A 117 -1.83 -9.88 15.84
C THR A 117 -0.76 -8.80 15.75
N LEU A 118 -0.51 -8.25 14.57
CA LEU A 118 0.42 -7.14 14.41
C LEU A 118 -0.16 -5.88 15.07
N PRO A 119 0.68 -4.97 15.58
CA PRO A 119 0.24 -3.72 16.20
C PRO A 119 -0.25 -2.71 15.15
N LEU A 120 -1.34 -3.06 14.46
CA LEU A 120 -2.06 -2.20 13.54
C LEU A 120 -3.15 -1.42 14.31
N PRO A 121 -3.46 -0.19 13.91
CA PRO A 121 -4.64 0.50 14.44
C PRO A 121 -5.91 -0.24 14.03
N LYS A 122 -7.01 0.04 14.72
CA LYS A 122 -8.31 -0.41 14.23
C LYS A 122 -8.68 0.40 12.98
N PRO A 123 -9.40 -0.19 12.02
CA PRO A 123 -9.85 0.54 10.83
C PRO A 123 -10.57 1.85 11.15
N GLU A 124 -11.40 1.89 12.20
CA GLU A 124 -12.13 3.08 12.64
C GLU A 124 -11.24 4.21 13.19
N ASP A 125 -10.03 3.90 13.63
CA ASP A 125 -9.07 4.88 14.15
C ASP A 125 -8.26 5.55 13.03
N VAL A 126 -8.40 5.07 11.79
CA VAL A 126 -7.69 5.58 10.62
C VAL A 126 -8.64 6.35 9.72
N LYS A 127 -8.37 7.64 9.52
CA LYS A 127 -9.08 8.45 8.53
C LYS A 127 -8.62 8.03 7.12
N LEU A 128 -9.40 7.17 6.47
CA LEU A 128 -9.13 6.75 5.09
C LEU A 128 -9.60 7.82 4.10
N ALA A 129 -8.74 8.14 3.15
CA ALA A 129 -9.09 8.99 2.01
C ALA A 129 -10.07 8.25 1.09
N GLN A 130 -11.05 8.95 0.52
CA GLN A 130 -11.91 8.36 -0.51
C GLN A 130 -11.10 8.07 -1.78
N MET A 131 -11.00 6.80 -2.15
CA MET A 131 -10.23 6.36 -3.32
C MET A 131 -11.15 6.08 -4.51
N ASP A 132 -10.88 6.73 -5.65
CA ASP A 132 -11.46 6.37 -6.94
C ASP A 132 -10.47 5.46 -7.70
N PHE A 133 -10.69 4.16 -7.60
CA PHE A 133 -9.82 3.16 -8.21
C PHE A 133 -9.93 3.12 -9.74
N ASP A 134 -11.11 3.41 -10.29
CA ASP A 134 -11.33 3.45 -11.74
C ASP A 134 -10.61 4.64 -12.36
N TRP A 135 -10.77 5.82 -11.77
CA TRP A 135 -10.00 7.01 -12.18
C TRP A 135 -8.50 6.75 -12.06
N SER A 136 -8.05 6.16 -10.95
CA SER A 136 -6.62 5.87 -10.74
C SER A 136 -6.07 4.91 -11.80
N ALA A 137 -6.84 3.89 -12.18
CA ALA A 137 -6.46 2.95 -13.23
C ALA A 137 -6.40 3.63 -14.61
N ASN A 138 -7.42 4.42 -14.96
CA ASN A 138 -7.53 5.08 -16.25
C ASN A 138 -6.48 6.20 -16.46
N ASN A 139 -6.02 6.83 -15.37
CA ASN A 139 -5.04 7.93 -15.44
C ASN A 139 -3.61 7.49 -15.08
N LYS A 140 -3.38 6.19 -14.80
CA LYS A 140 -2.09 5.68 -14.33
C LYS A 140 -0.92 6.09 -15.22
N THR A 141 -1.06 5.94 -16.53
CA THR A 141 0.04 6.23 -17.48
C THR A 141 0.51 7.67 -17.37
N GLU A 142 -0.42 8.62 -17.47
CA GLU A 142 -0.12 10.06 -17.37
C GLU A 142 0.49 10.43 -16.02
N LEU A 143 -0.06 9.89 -14.92
CA LEU A 143 0.48 10.12 -13.57
C LEU A 143 1.91 9.59 -13.42
N MET A 144 2.20 8.42 -13.99
CA MET A 144 3.53 7.82 -13.95
C MET A 144 4.53 8.58 -14.82
N GLU A 145 4.10 9.11 -15.98
CA GLU A 145 4.93 9.95 -16.83
C GLU A 145 5.28 11.27 -16.14
N LYS A 146 4.29 11.95 -15.55
CA LYS A 146 4.50 13.18 -14.76
C LYS A 146 5.38 12.92 -13.53
N TRP A 147 5.16 11.82 -12.81
CA TRP A 147 6.03 11.42 -11.71
C TRP A 147 7.48 11.23 -12.17
N THR A 148 7.68 10.50 -13.25
CA THR A 148 9.02 10.20 -13.79
C THR A 148 9.73 11.46 -14.23
N SER A 149 9.04 12.40 -14.88
CA SER A 149 9.66 13.66 -15.31
C SER A 149 10.11 14.55 -14.15
N LEU A 150 9.46 14.43 -12.98
CA LEU A 150 9.76 15.24 -11.81
C LEU A 150 10.79 14.59 -10.87
N PHE A 151 10.74 13.27 -10.67
CA PHE A 151 11.38 12.64 -9.49
C PHE A 151 12.38 11.52 -9.81
N VAL A 152 12.55 11.13 -11.08
CA VAL A 152 13.38 9.97 -11.46
C VAL A 152 14.84 10.05 -11.01
N ALA A 153 15.39 11.26 -10.86
CA ALA A 153 16.79 11.47 -10.51
C ALA A 153 17.20 10.87 -9.14
N LYS A 154 16.24 10.68 -8.23
CA LYS A 154 16.45 10.10 -6.89
C LYS A 154 16.01 8.64 -6.78
N THR A 155 15.59 8.02 -7.88
CA THR A 155 15.14 6.62 -7.87
C THR A 155 16.34 5.67 -7.79
N THR A 156 16.28 4.69 -6.89
CA THR A 156 17.33 3.68 -6.77
C THR A 156 17.51 2.95 -8.12
N PRO A 157 18.74 2.72 -8.61
CA PRO A 157 18.97 1.92 -9.80
C PRO A 157 18.32 0.53 -9.69
N LYS A 158 17.89 -0.01 -10.84
CA LYS A 158 17.31 -1.36 -10.92
C LYS A 158 18.36 -2.45 -10.78
#